data_AF-A0A3C1KGS2-F1
#
_entry.id   AF-A0A3C1KGS2-F1
#
_cell.length_a   1.000
_cell.length_b   1.000
_cell.length_c   1.000
_cell.angle_alpha   90.00
_cell.angle_beta   90.00
_cell.angle_gamma   90.00
#
_symmetry.space_group_name_H-M   'P 1'
#
loop_
_entity.id
_entity.type
_entity.pdbx_description
1 polymer ?
#
loop_
_entity_poly.entity_id
_entity_poly.type
_entity_poly.pdbx_seq_one_letter_code
_entity_poly.pdbx_strand_id
1 'polypeptide(L)'
;MGVVSQPDAAAPTAARLFAALRHEPHLFWIDAGTGPDGVDWVGIGSPVSPEEPRQVVVGGRSAGEASPNWVGWWGYDDAARRAGADVPAGGLPDGWLRVETVARIDRRTGSVSLSGPAAD
;
A
#
# COMPACT_ATOMS: atom_id res chain seq x y z
N MET A 1 12.02 -6.50 -11.76
CA MET A 1 12.01 -6.14 -10.33
C MET A 1 13.32 -6.56 -9.73
N GLY A 2 14.18 -5.61 -9.36
CA GLY A 2 15.38 -5.87 -8.56
C GLY A 2 15.02 -5.69 -7.08
N VAL A 3 15.52 -6.58 -6.23
CA VAL A 3 15.35 -6.49 -4.77
C VAL A 3 16.70 -6.13 -4.19
N VAL A 4 16.81 -4.97 -3.55
CA VAL A 4 17.96 -4.60 -2.72
C VAL A 4 17.58 -4.85 -1.28
N SER A 5 18.33 -5.72 -0.59
CA SER A 5 18.17 -6.00 0.84
C SER A 5 19.44 -5.60 1.57
N GLN A 6 19.34 -4.67 2.53
CA GLN A 6 20.43 -4.35 3.45
C GLN A 6 19.99 -4.63 4.89
N PRO A 7 20.70 -5.50 5.64
CA PRO A 7 20.51 -5.61 7.07
C PRO A 7 21.23 -4.44 7.75
N ASP A 8 20.47 -3.51 8.34
CA ASP A 8 21.02 -2.41 9.13
C ASP A 8 20.34 -2.35 10.51
N ALA A 9 21.13 -2.38 11.58
CA ALA A 9 20.65 -2.22 12.95
C ALA A 9 20.10 -0.81 13.22
N ALA A 10 20.36 0.15 12.33
CA ALA A 10 19.80 1.50 12.31
C ALA A 10 18.66 1.67 11.30
N ALA A 11 18.14 0.58 10.71
CA ALA A 11 17.08 0.64 9.71
C ALA A 11 15.91 1.54 10.18
N PRO A 12 15.46 2.49 9.35
CA PRO A 12 14.39 3.39 9.73
C PRO A 12 13.13 2.57 10.04
N THR A 13 12.48 2.87 11.17
CA THR A 13 11.13 2.37 11.42
C THR A 13 10.20 2.86 10.31
N ALA A 14 9.13 2.11 10.02
CA ALA A 14 8.12 2.52 9.03
C ALA A 14 7.63 3.96 9.28
N ALA A 15 7.39 4.31 10.54
CA ALA A 15 7.01 5.67 10.95
C ALA A 15 8.07 6.73 10.59
N ARG A 16 9.37 6.45 10.78
CA ARG A 16 10.45 7.38 10.40
C ARG A 16 10.53 7.55 8.89
N LEU A 17 10.44 6.46 8.13
CA LEU A 17 10.45 6.51 6.68
C LEU A 17 9.25 7.29 6.15
N PHE A 18 8.05 7.02 6.66
CA PHE A 18 6.84 7.75 6.30
C PHE A 18 6.97 9.25 6.61
N ALA A 19 7.47 9.61 7.80
CA ALA A 19 7.67 11.02 8.16
C ALA A 19 8.71 11.73 7.27
N ALA A 20 9.73 11.02 6.80
CA ALA A 20 10.75 11.55 5.89
C ALA A 20 10.18 11.84 4.50
N LEU A 21 9.22 11.02 4.04
CA LEU A 21 8.59 11.12 2.71
C LEU A 21 7.29 11.93 2.70
N ARG A 22 6.92 12.59 3.81
CA ARG A 22 5.64 13.31 3.96
C ARG A 22 5.31 14.38 2.91
N HIS A 23 6.28 14.77 2.10
CA HIS A 23 6.10 15.73 1.01
C HIS A 23 5.58 15.09 -0.28
N GLU A 24 5.62 13.76 -0.37
CA GLU A 24 5.06 13.00 -1.48
C GLU A 24 3.52 13.06 -1.40
N PRO A 25 2.83 13.55 -2.45
CA PRO A 25 1.39 13.81 -2.39
C PRO A 25 0.56 12.54 -2.21
N HIS A 26 1.09 11.40 -2.64
CA HIS A 26 0.40 10.11 -2.65
C HIS A 26 1.20 9.06 -1.88
N LEU A 27 1.64 9.44 -0.68
CA LEU A 27 2.30 8.57 0.28
C LEU A 27 1.28 7.68 1.00
N PHE A 28 1.63 6.41 1.21
CA PHE A 28 0.84 5.49 2.03
C PHE A 28 1.71 4.72 3.04
N TRP A 29 1.05 4.24 4.09
CA TRP A 29 1.61 3.27 5.03
C TRP A 29 0.55 2.22 5.36
N ILE A 30 0.88 0.95 5.14
CA ILE A 30 0.13 -0.20 5.64
C ILE A 30 0.87 -0.76 6.85
N ASP A 31 0.29 -0.57 8.03
CA ASP A 31 0.80 -1.05 9.31
C ASP A 31 0.41 -2.52 9.54
N ALA A 32 1.34 -3.35 9.99
CA ALA A 32 1.09 -4.76 10.28
C ALA A 32 0.18 -5.00 11.52
N GLY A 33 -0.24 -3.94 12.21
CA GLY A 33 -1.05 -4.00 13.41
C GLY A 33 -0.22 -4.13 14.69
N THR A 34 -0.85 -4.61 15.75
CA THR A 34 -0.21 -4.74 17.06
C THR A 34 0.61 -6.02 17.13
N GLY A 35 1.90 -5.90 17.44
CA GLY A 35 2.78 -7.03 17.66
C GLY A 35 4.22 -6.74 17.25
N PRO A 36 5.19 -7.48 17.80
CA PRO A 36 6.60 -7.35 17.41
C PRO A 36 6.87 -7.96 16.03
N ASP A 37 6.02 -8.89 15.60
CA ASP A 37 6.09 -9.53 14.30
C ASP A 37 5.17 -8.85 13.29
N GLY A 38 5.56 -8.85 12.02
CA GLY A 38 4.77 -8.26 10.95
C GLY A 38 5.61 -7.58 9.90
N VAL A 39 4.94 -7.18 8.82
CA VAL A 39 5.55 -6.49 7.68
C VAL A 39 4.82 -5.19 7.45
N ASP A 40 5.53 -4.07 7.66
CA ASP A 40 5.04 -2.76 7.27
C ASP A 40 5.37 -2.49 5.82
N TRP A 41 4.49 -1.76 5.15
CA TRP A 41 4.70 -1.27 3.80
C TRP A 41 4.60 0.25 3.78
N VAL A 42 5.65 0.93 3.33
CA VAL A 42 5.63 2.39 3.10
C VAL A 42 5.96 2.63 1.65
N GLY A 43 5.13 3.39 0.95
CA GLY A 43 5.34 3.59 -0.47
C GLY A 43 4.62 4.81 -1.02
N ILE A 44 4.87 5.03 -2.30
CA ILE A 44 4.27 6.09 -3.10
C ILE A 44 3.65 5.50 -4.36
N GLY A 45 2.75 6.25 -4.98
CA GLY A 45 2.16 5.87 -6.24
C GLY A 45 1.46 7.02 -6.93
N SER A 46 0.87 6.72 -8.08
CA SER A 46 0.06 7.67 -8.83
C SER A 46 -1.43 7.34 -8.71
N PRO A 47 -2.31 8.35 -8.61
CA PRO A 47 -3.75 8.15 -8.66
C PRO A 47 -4.15 7.50 -9.98
N VAL A 48 -5.15 6.64 -9.90
CA VAL A 48 -5.61 5.80 -11.01
C VAL A 48 -7.13 5.69 -10.96
N SER A 49 -7.73 5.42 -12.11
CA SER A 49 -9.18 5.20 -12.16
C SER A 49 -9.53 3.97 -11.34
N PRO A 50 -10.60 3.99 -10.52
CA PRO A 50 -11.08 2.80 -9.82
C PRO A 50 -11.49 1.65 -10.75
N GLU A 51 -11.67 1.89 -12.05
CA GLU A 51 -11.90 0.84 -13.05
C GLU A 51 -10.70 -0.10 -13.23
N GLU A 52 -9.47 0.42 -13.12
CA GLU A 52 -8.27 -0.38 -13.31
C GLU A 52 -8.11 -1.50 -12.25
N PRO A 53 -8.23 -1.24 -10.92
CA PRO A 53 -8.22 -2.31 -9.93
C PRO A 53 -9.45 -3.24 -10.02
N ARG A 54 -10.61 -2.78 -10.53
CA ARG A 54 -11.80 -3.63 -10.74
C ARG A 54 -11.57 -4.72 -11.80
N GLN A 55 -10.70 -4.46 -12.78
CA GLN A 55 -10.40 -5.40 -13.86
C GLN A 55 -9.36 -6.46 -13.46
N VAL A 56 -8.74 -6.33 -12.28
CA VAL A 56 -7.71 -7.27 -11.83
C VAL A 56 -8.33 -8.61 -11.45
N VAL A 57 -7.86 -9.68 -12.10
CA VAL A 57 -8.21 -11.05 -11.74
C VAL A 57 -7.32 -11.50 -10.58
N VAL A 58 -7.94 -11.81 -9.43
CA VAL A 58 -7.23 -12.34 -8.26
C VAL A 58 -6.89 -13.81 -8.49
N GLY A 59 -5.59 -14.12 -8.58
CA GLY A 59 -5.08 -15.49 -8.56
C GLY A 59 -4.87 -16.00 -7.13
N GLY A 60 -4.91 -17.33 -6.94
CA GLY A 60 -4.77 -17.98 -5.63
C GLY A 60 -3.33 -18.03 -5.08
N ARG A 61 -2.69 -16.87 -4.86
CA ARG A 61 -1.45 -16.80 -4.06
C ARG A 61 -1.76 -16.45 -2.61
N SER A 62 -1.01 -17.04 -1.68
CA SER A 62 -1.06 -16.67 -0.26
C SER A 62 -0.66 -15.21 -0.06
N ALA A 63 -1.48 -14.48 0.70
CA ALA A 63 -1.16 -13.11 1.12
C ALA A 63 0.05 -13.14 2.06
N GLY A 64 1.08 -12.34 1.78
CA GLY A 64 2.22 -12.13 2.70
C GLY A 64 3.60 -11.93 2.07
N GLU A 65 3.80 -12.38 0.82
CA GLU A 65 5.15 -12.38 0.21
C GLU A 65 5.33 -11.37 -0.94
N ALA A 66 4.26 -10.98 -1.61
CA ALA A 66 4.33 -10.08 -2.76
C ALA A 66 4.10 -8.61 -2.36
N SER A 67 4.87 -7.70 -2.96
CA SER A 67 4.62 -6.26 -2.85
C SER A 67 3.28 -5.90 -3.47
N PRO A 68 2.54 -4.94 -2.89
CA PRO A 68 1.28 -4.48 -3.46
C PRO A 68 1.53 -3.80 -4.81
N ASN A 69 0.73 -4.14 -5.82
CA ASN A 69 0.68 -3.40 -7.09
C ASN A 69 -0.29 -2.21 -7.03
N TRP A 70 -1.27 -2.30 -6.13
CA TRP A 70 -2.32 -1.30 -5.92
C TRP A 70 -2.53 -1.13 -4.43
N VAL A 71 -2.82 0.09 -4.01
CA VAL A 71 -3.26 0.41 -2.65
C VAL A 71 -4.39 1.42 -2.73
N GLY A 72 -5.42 1.23 -1.92
CA GLY A 72 -6.60 2.07 -1.99
C GLY A 72 -7.77 1.53 -1.20
N TRP A 73 -8.92 2.17 -1.40
CA TRP A 73 -10.19 1.81 -0.79
C TRP A 73 -11.34 1.96 -1.79
N TRP A 74 -12.37 1.15 -1.59
CA TRP A 74 -13.67 1.35 -2.20
C TRP A 74 -14.51 2.27 -1.30
N GLY A 75 -15.19 3.23 -1.91
CA GLY A 75 -16.17 4.07 -1.24
C GLY A 75 -17.35 3.22 -0.75
N TYR A 76 -17.76 3.46 0.49
CA TYR A 76 -18.85 2.73 1.11
C TYR A 76 -20.18 2.91 0.36
N ASP A 77 -20.45 4.13 -0.09
CA ASP A 77 -21.73 4.54 -0.67
C ASP A 77 -22.11 3.73 -1.90
N ASP A 78 -21.16 3.35 -2.75
CA ASP A 78 -21.43 2.55 -3.93
C ASP A 78 -21.96 1.15 -3.57
N ALA A 79 -21.34 0.50 -2.58
CA ALA A 79 -21.80 -0.79 -2.07
C ALA A 79 -23.17 -0.66 -1.37
N ALA A 80 -23.37 0.40 -0.57
CA ALA A 80 -24.61 0.65 0.13
C ALA A 80 -25.79 0.89 -0.84
N ARG A 81 -25.59 1.68 -1.91
CA ARG A 81 -26.59 1.87 -2.98
C ARG A 81 -26.93 0.57 -3.68
N ARG A 82 -25.92 -0.25 -4.01
CA ARG A 82 -26.13 -1.59 -4.60
C ARG A 82 -26.92 -2.52 -3.68
N ALA A 83 -26.83 -2.33 -2.37
CA ALA A 83 -27.62 -3.06 -1.38
C ALA A 83 -29.03 -2.46 -1.14
N GLY A 84 -29.41 -1.38 -1.84
CA GLY A 84 -30.72 -0.73 -1.75
C GLY A 84 -30.84 0.32 -0.64
N ALA A 85 -29.73 0.75 -0.03
CA ALA A 85 -29.76 1.83 0.94
C ALA A 85 -29.97 3.20 0.25
N ASP A 86 -30.72 4.08 0.91
CA ASP A 86 -30.76 5.50 0.56
C ASP A 86 -29.52 6.18 1.15
N VAL A 87 -28.62 6.62 0.28
CA VAL A 87 -27.31 7.15 0.67
C VAL A 87 -27.23 8.64 0.34
N PRO A 88 -27.06 9.52 1.34
CA PRO A 88 -26.92 10.96 1.13
C PRO A 88 -25.77 11.30 0.18
N ALA A 89 -25.83 12.48 -0.46
CA ALA A 89 -24.72 13.01 -1.22
C ALA A 89 -23.55 13.43 -0.30
N GLY A 90 -22.32 13.36 -0.81
CA GLY A 90 -21.12 13.91 -0.13
C GLY A 90 -20.22 12.89 0.56
N GLY A 91 -20.43 11.58 0.37
CA GLY A 91 -19.48 10.56 0.82
C GLY A 91 -18.13 10.66 0.10
N LEU A 92 -17.09 10.09 0.72
CA LEU A 92 -15.77 10.00 0.10
C LEU A 92 -15.80 9.01 -1.07
N PRO A 93 -15.28 9.41 -2.25
CA PRO A 93 -15.20 8.51 -3.39
C PRO A 93 -14.16 7.41 -3.18
N ASP A 94 -14.17 6.43 -4.09
CA ASP A 94 -13.07 5.48 -4.24
C ASP A 94 -11.73 6.21 -4.36
N GLY A 95 -10.68 5.66 -3.75
CA GLY A 95 -9.33 6.19 -3.83
C GLY A 95 -8.35 5.08 -4.07
N TRP A 96 -7.63 5.13 -5.20
CA TRP A 96 -6.68 4.10 -5.59
C TRP A 96 -5.39 4.71 -6.11
N LEU A 97 -4.28 4.06 -5.75
CA LEU A 97 -2.95 4.35 -6.26
C LEU A 97 -2.41 3.11 -6.97
N ARG A 98 -1.77 3.34 -8.12
CA ARG A 98 -0.83 2.39 -8.72
C ARG A 98 0.50 2.56 -7.99
N VAL A 99 0.94 1.51 -7.31
CA VAL A 99 2.18 1.56 -6.51
C VAL A 99 3.37 1.68 -7.46
N GLU A 100 4.19 2.71 -7.24
CA GLU A 100 5.40 2.97 -8.02
C GLU A 100 6.63 2.46 -7.26
N THR A 101 6.80 2.89 -6.01
CA THR A 101 7.89 2.44 -5.15
C THR A 101 7.33 2.08 -3.79
N VAL A 102 7.77 0.94 -3.25
CA VAL A 102 7.36 0.48 -1.92
C VAL A 102 8.52 -0.18 -1.18
N ALA A 103 8.68 0.22 0.08
CA ALA A 103 9.54 -0.42 1.05
C ALA A 103 8.74 -1.46 1.83
N ARG A 104 9.27 -2.69 1.87
CA ARG A 104 8.85 -3.77 2.76
C ARG A 104 9.76 -3.77 3.98
N ILE A 105 9.21 -3.63 5.18
CA ILE A 105 9.95 -3.55 6.43
C ILE A 105 9.53 -4.71 7.33
N ASP A 106 10.42 -5.68 7.52
CA ASP A 106 10.19 -6.84 8.38
C ASP A 106 10.52 -6.46 9.83
N ARG A 107 9.49 -6.34 10.69
CA ARG A 107 9.67 -5.90 12.08
C ARG A 107 10.53 -6.83 12.93
N ARG A 108 10.50 -8.14 12.62
CA ARG A 108 11.22 -9.17 13.37
C ARG A 108 12.72 -9.13 13.10
N THR A 109 13.11 -8.87 11.85
CA THR A 109 14.51 -8.90 11.42
C THR A 109 15.12 -7.52 11.22
N GLY A 110 14.30 -6.47 11.18
CA GLY A 110 14.74 -5.12 10.79
C GLY A 110 15.09 -4.99 9.30
N SER A 111 14.87 -6.04 8.50
CA SER A 111 15.23 -6.04 7.09
C SER A 111 14.32 -5.13 6.29
N VAL A 112 14.93 -4.30 5.45
CA VAL A 112 14.21 -3.46 4.48
C VAL A 112 14.53 -3.94 3.07
N SER A 113 13.49 -4.11 2.26
CA SER A 113 13.63 -4.32 0.81
C SER A 113 12.78 -3.31 0.05
N LEU A 114 13.31 -2.83 -1.07
CA LEU A 114 12.62 -1.89 -1.96
C LEU A 114 12.18 -2.60 -3.23
N SER A 115 10.95 -2.31 -3.67
CA SER A 115 10.39 -2.74 -4.95
C SER A 115 9.85 -1.54 -5.71
N GLY A 116 10.07 -1.52 -7.02
CA GLY A 116 9.54 -0.53 -7.95
C GLY A 116 9.90 -0.87 -9.40
N PRO A 117 9.53 -0.04 -10.39
CA PRO A 117 10.08 -0.15 -11.73
C PRO A 117 11.61 -0.04 -11.66
N ALA A 118 12.31 -0.69 -12.59
CA ALA A 118 13.76 -0.53 -12.66
C ALA A 118 14.08 0.97 -12.83
N ALA A 119 15.00 1.50 -12.04
CA ALA A 119 15.57 2.81 -12.32
C ALA A 119 16.34 2.68 -13.65
N ASP A 120 16.02 3.54 -14.61
CA ASP A 120 16.80 3.72 -15.83
C ASP A 120 18.17 4.35 -15.53
#